data_AF-S3TNT4-F1
#
_entry.id   AF-S3TNT4-F1
#
_cell.length_a   1.000
_cell.length_b   1.000
_cell.length_c   1.000
_cell.angle_alpha   90.00
_cell.angle_beta   90.00
_cell.angle_gamma   90.00
#
_symmetry.space_group_name_H-M   'P 1'
#
loop_
_entity.id
_entity.type
_entity.pdbx_description
1 polymer ?
#
loop_
_entity_poly.entity_id
_entity_poly.type
_entity_poly.pdbx_seq_one_letter_code
_entity_poly.pdbx_strand_id
1 'polypeptide(L)'
;MSKKLKISIVALLLLVVAYVYALPYLTIYQIRQALKNEDTTALAHYVDFPSVRQNLKDQFNTALLKKFPADERGREGGFAALGAMLASSMVDKMVDMMVSPQGVSMLLQGKKLKEGLPYSAHSEPQPVQAETQKQSPQEQVNYRSHYQSLNQFVVEIQQAEQRSKMNVIMQRQGLSWKVTQIQLPMEQLQ
;
A
#
# COMPACT_ATOMS: atom_id res chain seq x y z
N MET A 1 21.33 -4.51 45.91
CA MET A 1 21.07 -5.30 44.67
C MET A 1 22.38 -5.93 44.20
N SER A 2 22.45 -7.26 44.05
CA SER A 2 23.69 -7.95 43.66
C SER A 2 24.11 -7.56 42.24
N LYS A 3 25.42 -7.55 41.94
CA LYS A 3 25.94 -7.25 40.59
C LYS A 3 25.29 -8.13 39.52
N LYS A 4 25.08 -9.42 39.83
CA LYS A 4 24.42 -10.39 38.95
C LYS A 4 22.96 -10.01 38.66
N LEU A 5 22.21 -9.52 39.65
CA LEU A 5 20.84 -9.06 39.47
C LEU A 5 20.76 -7.81 38.60
N LYS A 6 21.68 -6.84 38.77
CA LYS A 6 21.78 -5.67 37.88
C LYS A 6 22.03 -6.08 36.42
N ILE A 7 22.99 -6.97 36.20
CA ILE A 7 23.32 -7.48 34.86
C ILE A 7 22.13 -8.20 34.23
N SER A 8 21.44 -9.04 35.00
CA SER A 8 20.26 -9.76 34.53
C SER A 8 19.12 -8.82 34.13
N ILE A 9 18.87 -7.76 34.90
CA ILE A 9 17.86 -6.74 34.56
C ILE A 9 18.24 -6.00 33.27
N VAL A 10 19.50 -5.60 33.11
CA VAL A 10 19.97 -4.92 31.89
C VAL A 10 19.85 -5.85 30.68
N ALA A 11 20.22 -7.13 30.82
CA ALA A 11 20.08 -8.11 29.75
C ALA A 11 18.60 -8.32 29.36
N LEU A 12 17.70 -8.37 30.34
CA LEU A 12 16.26 -8.49 30.09
C LEU A 12 15.71 -7.25 29.37
N LEU A 13 16.12 -6.05 29.79
CA LEU A 13 15.73 -4.81 29.12
C LEU A 13 16.20 -4.75 27.67
N LEU A 14 17.44 -5.18 27.39
CA LEU A 14 17.96 -5.25 26.03
C LEU A 14 17.18 -6.25 25.17
N LEU A 15 16.80 -7.40 25.72
CA LEU A 15 15.96 -8.38 25.02
C LEU A 15 14.58 -7.80 24.68
N VAL A 16 13.95 -7.08 25.61
CA VAL A 16 12.65 -6.43 25.38
C VAL A 16 12.77 -5.36 24.30
N VAL A 17 13.81 -4.53 24.34
CA VAL A 17 14.05 -3.50 23.31
C VAL A 17 14.30 -4.13 21.94
N ALA A 18 15.11 -5.18 21.87
CA ALA A 18 15.37 -5.91 20.63
C ALA A 18 14.08 -6.54 20.06
N TYR A 19 13.24 -7.11 20.93
CA TYR A 19 11.96 -7.68 20.53
C TYR A 19 11.02 -6.61 19.97
N VAL A 20 10.87 -5.48 20.67
CA VAL A 20 10.03 -4.35 20.22
C VAL A 20 10.54 -3.78 18.89
N TYR A 21 11.86 -3.71 18.71
CA TYR A 21 12.49 -3.27 17.47
C TYR A 21 12.31 -4.27 16.31
N ALA A 22 12.09 -5.55 16.59
CA ALA A 22 11.85 -6.58 15.57
C ALA A 22 10.38 -6.66 15.12
N LEU A 23 9.45 -6.01 15.83
CA LEU A 23 8.01 -6.08 15.55
C LEU A 23 7.58 -5.75 14.11
N PRO A 24 8.08 -4.71 13.42
CA PRO A 24 7.60 -4.43 12.06
C PRO A 24 7.99 -5.55 11.09
N TYR A 25 9.15 -6.18 11.28
CA TYR A 25 9.57 -7.32 10.46
C TYR A 25 8.64 -8.53 10.66
N LEU A 26 8.21 -8.77 11.90
CA LEU A 26 7.22 -9.81 12.20
C LEU A 26 5.86 -9.50 11.54
N THR A 27 5.42 -8.25 11.60
CA THR A 27 4.19 -7.82 10.90
C THR A 27 4.29 -8.00 9.40
N ILE A 28 5.42 -7.63 8.78
CA ILE A 28 5.65 -7.82 7.34
C ILE A 28 5.58 -9.31 6.97
N TYR A 29 6.15 -10.18 7.80
CA TYR A 29 6.05 -11.63 7.59
C TYR A 29 4.59 -12.10 7.62
N GLN A 30 3.79 -11.65 8.59
CA GLN A 30 2.38 -12.00 8.69
C GLN A 30 1.55 -11.45 7.53
N ILE A 31 1.81 -10.22 7.08
CA ILE A 31 1.20 -9.66 5.87
C ILE A 31 1.52 -10.56 4.67
N ARG A 32 2.78 -10.94 4.46
CA ARG A 32 3.16 -11.83 3.35
C ARG A 32 2.45 -13.17 3.41
N GLN A 33 2.28 -13.73 4.60
CA GLN A 33 1.57 -15.00 4.81
C GLN A 33 0.08 -14.86 4.50
N ALA A 34 -0.57 -13.78 4.96
CA ALA A 34 -1.96 -13.46 4.64
C ALA A 34 -2.15 -13.29 3.13
N LEU A 35 -1.24 -12.58 2.45
CA LEU A 35 -1.26 -12.44 1.00
C LEU A 35 -1.09 -13.77 0.28
N LYS A 36 -0.15 -14.62 0.73
CA LYS A 36 0.10 -15.96 0.14
C LYS A 36 -1.10 -16.89 0.29
N ASN A 37 -1.82 -16.79 1.41
CA ASN A 37 -2.99 -17.60 1.70
C ASN A 37 -4.29 -16.97 1.18
N GLU A 38 -4.21 -15.83 0.46
CA GLU A 38 -5.36 -15.04 0.00
C GLU A 38 -6.34 -14.64 1.13
N ASP A 39 -5.84 -14.59 2.37
CA ASP A 39 -6.60 -14.27 3.57
C ASP A 39 -6.71 -12.75 3.74
N THR A 40 -7.67 -12.18 3.03
CA THR A 40 -7.98 -10.75 3.08
C THR A 40 -8.48 -10.30 4.44
N THR A 41 -9.03 -11.20 5.27
CA THR A 41 -9.48 -10.90 6.63
C THR A 41 -8.29 -10.71 7.57
N ALA A 42 -7.33 -11.64 7.52
CA ALA A 42 -6.08 -11.50 8.27
C ALA A 42 -5.30 -10.26 7.81
N LEU A 43 -5.26 -10.00 6.50
CA LEU A 43 -4.61 -8.80 5.96
C LEU A 43 -5.22 -7.50 6.51
N ALA A 44 -6.55 -7.44 6.62
CA ALA A 44 -7.28 -6.27 7.10
C ALA A 44 -6.84 -5.82 8.51
N HIS A 45 -6.39 -6.74 9.37
CA HIS A 45 -5.88 -6.39 10.70
C HIS A 45 -4.57 -5.59 10.67
N TYR A 46 -3.81 -5.70 9.59
CA TYR A 46 -2.53 -5.02 9.40
C TYR A 46 -2.64 -3.75 8.55
N VAL A 47 -3.86 -3.35 8.16
CA VAL A 47 -4.10 -2.20 7.29
C VAL A 47 -4.99 -1.20 8.01
N ASP A 48 -4.53 0.05 8.10
CA ASP A 48 -5.34 1.17 8.54
C ASP A 48 -6.05 1.77 7.33
N PHE A 49 -7.22 1.20 7.01
CA PHE A 49 -7.99 1.61 5.83
C PHE A 49 -8.34 3.11 5.80
N PRO A 50 -8.74 3.76 6.91
CA PRO A 50 -8.96 5.22 6.91
C PRO A 50 -7.71 6.00 6.49
N SER A 51 -6.54 5.67 7.05
CA SER A 51 -5.29 6.34 6.73
C SER A 51 -4.85 6.10 5.28
N VAL A 52 -4.95 4.86 4.81
CA VAL A 52 -4.61 4.49 3.43
C VAL A 52 -5.55 5.20 2.44
N ARG A 53 -6.85 5.25 2.74
CA ARG A 53 -7.84 5.95 1.92
C ARG A 53 -7.48 7.42 1.78
N GLN A 54 -7.22 8.10 2.90
CA GLN A 54 -6.85 9.51 2.90
C GLN A 54 -5.57 9.75 2.10
N ASN A 55 -4.54 8.94 2.34
CA ASN A 55 -3.27 9.03 1.62
C ASN A 55 -3.41 8.85 0.11
N LEU A 56 -4.27 7.92 -0.34
CA LEU A 56 -4.53 7.73 -1.77
C LEU A 56 -5.31 8.92 -2.35
N LYS A 57 -6.36 9.40 -1.68
CA LYS A 57 -7.11 10.60 -2.11
C LYS A 57 -6.19 11.81 -2.28
N ASP A 58 -5.30 12.04 -1.32
CA ASP A 58 -4.35 13.16 -1.38
C ASP A 58 -3.39 13.04 -2.56
N GLN A 59 -2.91 11.82 -2.86
CA GLN A 59 -2.06 11.55 -4.03
C GLN A 59 -2.79 11.83 -5.35
N PHE A 60 -4.03 11.33 -5.49
CA PHE A 60 -4.83 11.57 -6.70
C PHE A 60 -5.20 13.04 -6.88
N ASN A 61 -5.61 13.72 -5.81
CA ASN A 61 -5.90 15.15 -5.83
C ASN A 61 -4.65 15.95 -6.23
N THR A 62 -3.49 15.62 -5.66
CA THR A 62 -2.22 16.26 -6.02
C THR A 62 -1.87 16.02 -7.49
N ALA A 63 -2.06 14.80 -8.00
CA ALA A 63 -1.82 14.47 -9.40
C ALA A 63 -2.77 15.24 -10.34
N LEU A 64 -4.06 15.36 -9.99
CA LEU A 64 -5.02 16.16 -10.74
C LEU A 64 -4.65 17.65 -10.76
N LEU A 65 -4.29 18.22 -9.62
CA LEU A 65 -3.86 19.61 -9.51
C LEU A 65 -2.61 19.91 -10.35
N LYS A 66 -1.67 18.94 -10.43
CA LYS A 66 -0.48 19.04 -11.29
C LYS A 66 -0.82 18.98 -12.78
N LYS A 67 -1.80 18.16 -13.19
CA LYS A 67 -2.23 18.03 -14.59
C LYS A 67 -3.07 19.21 -15.07
N PHE A 68 -3.85 19.81 -14.17
CA PHE A 68 -4.74 20.94 -14.46
C PHE A 68 -4.47 22.09 -13.47
N PRO A 69 -3.41 22.88 -13.69
CA PRO A 69 -3.07 24.00 -12.81
C PRO A 69 -4.17 25.08 -12.79
N ALA A 70 -4.21 25.90 -11.74
CA ALA A 70 -5.35 26.77 -11.42
C ALA A 70 -5.61 27.88 -12.47
N ASP A 71 -4.59 28.19 -13.26
CA ASP A 71 -4.55 29.12 -14.38
C ASP A 71 -5.48 28.70 -15.55
N GLU A 72 -5.77 27.41 -15.70
CA GLU A 72 -6.81 26.91 -16.61
C GLU A 72 -8.20 26.84 -15.93
N ARG A 73 -8.26 26.62 -14.62
CA ARG A 73 -9.52 26.55 -13.84
C ARG A 73 -10.21 27.91 -13.66
N GLY A 74 -9.47 29.01 -13.70
CA GLY A 74 -9.99 30.37 -13.49
C GLY A 74 -10.71 30.99 -14.70
N ARG A 75 -10.66 30.35 -15.88
CA ARG A 75 -11.24 30.87 -17.13
C ARG A 75 -12.59 30.26 -17.50
N GLU A 76 -13.00 29.18 -16.85
CA GLU A 76 -14.15 28.38 -17.25
C GLU A 76 -15.25 28.46 -16.18
N GLY A 77 -16.46 28.85 -16.60
CA GLY A 77 -17.63 29.08 -15.73
C GLY A 77 -18.19 27.81 -15.06
N GLY A 78 -19.48 27.81 -14.71
CA GLY A 78 -20.14 26.73 -13.94
C GLY A 78 -19.94 25.29 -14.43
N PHE A 79 -19.53 25.08 -15.69
CA PHE A 79 -19.13 23.77 -16.24
C PHE A 79 -17.82 23.21 -15.64
N ALA A 80 -16.82 24.04 -15.32
CA ALA A 80 -15.58 23.58 -14.70
C ALA A 80 -15.82 23.08 -13.26
N ALA A 81 -16.72 23.73 -12.53
CA ALA A 81 -17.15 23.27 -11.22
C ALA A 81 -17.83 21.89 -11.28
N LEU A 82 -18.72 21.68 -12.26
CA LEU A 82 -19.34 20.37 -12.49
C LEU A 82 -18.31 19.29 -12.88
N GLY A 83 -17.35 19.63 -13.76
CA GLY A 83 -16.25 18.74 -14.14
C GLY A 83 -15.39 18.35 -12.93
N ALA A 84 -15.07 19.29 -12.04
CA ALA A 84 -14.33 19.03 -10.82
C ALA A 84 -15.10 18.11 -9.85
N MET A 85 -16.42 18.30 -9.71
CA MET A 85 -17.26 17.42 -8.88
C MET A 85 -17.31 15.99 -9.43
N LEU A 86 -17.48 15.83 -10.75
CA LEU A 86 -17.44 14.52 -11.40
C LEU A 86 -16.08 13.85 -11.23
N ALA A 87 -14.98 14.59 -11.46
CA ALA A 87 -13.63 14.09 -11.25
C ALA A 87 -13.40 13.63 -9.80
N SER A 88 -13.83 14.42 -8.81
CA SER A 88 -13.75 14.05 -7.39
C SER A 88 -14.51 12.75 -7.10
N SER A 89 -15.71 12.59 -7.65
CA SER A 89 -16.51 11.36 -7.46
C SER A 89 -15.85 10.12 -8.08
N MET A 90 -15.15 10.28 -9.19
CA MET A 90 -14.38 9.21 -9.82
C MET A 90 -13.18 8.82 -8.98
N VAL A 91 -12.44 9.81 -8.46
CA VAL A 91 -11.33 9.57 -7.52
C VAL A 91 -11.83 8.81 -6.30
N ASP A 92 -12.95 9.23 -5.70
CA ASP A 92 -13.52 8.57 -4.53
C ASP A 92 -13.83 7.09 -4.82
N LYS A 93 -14.47 6.78 -5.95
CA LYS A 93 -14.74 5.38 -6.35
C LYS A 93 -13.48 4.56 -6.58
N MET A 94 -12.46 5.16 -7.22
CA MET A 94 -11.18 4.49 -7.47
C MET A 94 -10.45 4.18 -6.16
N VAL A 95 -10.40 5.15 -5.25
CA VAL A 95 -9.78 4.96 -3.94
C VAL A 95 -10.53 3.90 -3.14
N ASP A 96 -11.86 3.93 -3.14
CA ASP A 96 -12.68 2.96 -2.41
C ASP A 96 -12.44 1.52 -2.88
N MET A 97 -12.20 1.32 -4.17
CA MET A 97 -11.79 0.03 -4.72
C MET A 97 -10.38 -0.36 -4.26
N MET A 98 -9.42 0.56 -4.32
CA MET A 98 -8.02 0.32 -3.91
C MET A 98 -7.87 0.02 -2.43
N VAL A 99 -8.68 0.69 -1.59
CA VAL A 99 -8.65 0.53 -0.13
C VAL A 99 -9.58 -0.58 0.37
N SER A 100 -10.15 -1.38 -0.53
CA SER A 100 -10.83 -2.61 -0.12
C SER A 100 -9.80 -3.68 0.31
N PRO A 101 -10.18 -4.66 1.15
CA PRO A 101 -9.28 -5.76 1.52
C PRO A 101 -8.69 -6.48 0.30
N GLN A 102 -9.48 -6.62 -0.77
CA GLN A 102 -9.08 -7.20 -2.04
C GLN A 102 -8.17 -6.24 -2.85
N GLY A 103 -8.49 -4.95 -2.88
CA GLY A 103 -7.67 -3.94 -3.58
C GLY A 103 -6.28 -3.83 -2.98
N VAL A 104 -6.18 -3.76 -1.65
CA VAL A 104 -4.89 -3.70 -0.95
C VAL A 104 -4.11 -4.99 -1.15
N SER A 105 -4.76 -6.16 -1.14
CA SER A 105 -4.06 -7.42 -1.40
C SER A 105 -3.47 -7.47 -2.82
N MET A 106 -4.21 -7.01 -3.83
CA MET A 106 -3.72 -6.90 -5.21
C MET A 106 -2.55 -5.93 -5.31
N LEU A 107 -2.67 -4.74 -4.73
CA LEU A 107 -1.60 -3.72 -4.74
C LEU A 107 -0.32 -4.27 -4.10
N LEU A 108 -0.42 -4.89 -2.93
CA LEU A 108 0.75 -5.43 -2.22
C LEU A 108 1.36 -6.66 -2.89
N GLN A 109 0.55 -7.44 -3.63
CA GLN A 109 1.03 -8.55 -4.46
C GLN A 109 1.64 -8.09 -5.79
N GLY A 110 1.54 -6.80 -6.12
CA GLY A 110 1.93 -6.29 -7.43
C GLY A 110 1.02 -6.77 -8.57
N LYS A 111 -0.16 -7.34 -8.25
CA LYS A 111 -1.18 -7.67 -9.24
C LYS A 111 -1.78 -6.37 -9.76
N LYS A 112 -1.90 -6.24 -11.09
CA LYS A 112 -2.44 -5.03 -11.71
C LYS A 112 -3.93 -4.91 -11.39
N LEU A 113 -4.35 -3.79 -10.81
CA LEU A 113 -5.76 -3.48 -10.52
C LEU A 113 -6.64 -3.46 -11.79
N LYS A 114 -6.03 -3.40 -12.98
CA LYS A 114 -6.72 -3.42 -14.28
C LYS A 114 -7.62 -4.64 -14.49
N GLU A 115 -7.33 -5.77 -13.84
CA GLU A 115 -8.13 -7.00 -13.93
C GLU A 115 -9.46 -6.92 -13.14
N GLY A 116 -9.59 -5.98 -12.19
CA GLY A 116 -10.78 -5.81 -11.34
C GLY A 116 -11.71 -4.65 -11.74
N LEU A 117 -11.42 -3.94 -12.84
CA LEU A 117 -12.25 -2.82 -13.29
C LEU A 117 -13.46 -3.33 -14.10
N PRO A 118 -14.72 -3.03 -13.71
CA PRO A 118 -15.91 -3.42 -14.47
C PRO A 118 -16.11 -2.60 -15.76
N TYR A 119 -15.12 -1.80 -16.17
CA TYR A 119 -15.17 -0.95 -17.36
C TYR A 119 -14.13 -1.37 -18.40
N SER A 120 -13.98 -2.68 -18.61
CA SER A 120 -13.49 -3.20 -19.88
C SER A 120 -14.71 -3.49 -20.74
N ALA A 121 -15.13 -2.49 -21.53
CA ALA A 121 -16.10 -2.70 -22.58
C ALA A 121 -15.49 -3.71 -23.59
N HIS A 122 -16.20 -4.83 -23.76
CA HIS A 122 -15.98 -5.88 -24.76
C HIS A 122 -14.74 -6.77 -24.54
N SER A 123 -14.96 -7.90 -23.89
CA SER A 123 -14.24 -9.14 -24.21
C SER A 123 -15.25 -10.27 -24.15
N GLU A 124 -15.43 -10.95 -25.27
CA GLU A 124 -16.23 -12.16 -25.43
C GLU A 124 -15.91 -13.21 -24.35
N PRO A 125 -16.86 -14.10 -24.01
CA PRO A 125 -16.62 -15.18 -23.07
C PRO A 125 -15.65 -16.20 -23.69
N GLN A 126 -14.37 -16.10 -23.34
CA GLN A 126 -13.45 -17.22 -23.52
C GLN A 126 -13.68 -18.26 -22.41
N PRO A 127 -13.71 -19.56 -22.75
CA PRO A 127 -13.97 -20.61 -21.80
C PRO A 127 -12.85 -20.69 -20.76
N VAL A 128 -13.24 -20.79 -19.49
CA VAL A 128 -12.37 -21.16 -18.36
C VAL A 128 -11.68 -22.49 -18.65
N GLN A 129 -10.44 -22.41 -19.12
CA GLN A 129 -9.49 -23.51 -19.07
C GLN A 129 -8.68 -23.34 -17.78
N ALA A 130 -8.92 -24.26 -16.85
CA ALA A 130 -8.06 -24.48 -15.71
C ALA A 130 -6.71 -24.99 -16.21
N GLU A 131 -5.75 -24.08 -16.40
CA GLU A 131 -4.37 -24.44 -16.69
C GLU A 131 -3.43 -23.75 -15.70
N THR A 132 -2.99 -24.56 -14.73
CA THR A 132 -1.63 -24.59 -14.18
C THR A 132 -1.09 -23.32 -13.54
N GLN A 133 -0.95 -23.39 -12.22
CA GLN A 133 0.09 -22.71 -11.44
C GLN A 133 1.44 -22.75 -12.18
N LYS A 134 1.72 -21.73 -12.98
CA LYS A 134 3.10 -21.36 -13.33
C LYS A 134 3.41 -20.15 -12.48
N GLN A 135 4.17 -20.40 -11.41
CA GLN A 135 5.00 -19.38 -10.79
C GLN A 135 5.69 -18.62 -11.94
N SER A 136 5.31 -17.35 -12.13
CA SER A 136 6.06 -16.46 -12.99
C SER A 136 7.54 -16.58 -12.57
N PRO A 137 8.49 -16.72 -13.51
CA PRO A 137 9.91 -16.76 -13.19
C PRO A 137 10.18 -15.57 -12.29
N GLN A 138 10.81 -15.78 -11.13
CA GLN A 138 11.06 -14.75 -10.11
C GLN A 138 11.39 -13.40 -10.76
N GLU A 139 10.35 -12.59 -10.97
CA GLU A 139 10.48 -11.20 -11.35
C GLU A 139 11.19 -10.62 -10.14
N GLN A 140 12.44 -10.21 -10.29
CA GLN A 140 13.31 -9.88 -9.16
C GLN A 140 12.77 -8.61 -8.49
N VAL A 141 11.77 -8.77 -7.61
CA VAL A 141 11.22 -7.69 -6.82
C VAL A 141 12.21 -7.44 -5.70
N ASN A 142 12.89 -6.30 -5.79
CA ASN A 142 13.81 -5.87 -4.76
C ASN A 142 13.01 -5.22 -3.64
N TYR A 143 13.06 -5.84 -2.47
CA TYR A 143 12.46 -5.30 -1.25
C TYR A 143 13.56 -4.65 -0.42
N ARG A 144 13.43 -3.35 -0.18
CA ARG A 144 14.24 -2.65 0.83
C ARG A 144 13.33 -2.20 1.96
N SER A 145 13.84 -2.28 3.18
CA SER A 145 13.05 -1.92 4.35
C SER A 145 13.91 -1.17 5.35
N HIS A 146 13.46 -0.03 5.83
CA HIS A 146 14.21 0.79 6.76
C HIS A 146 13.29 1.52 7.74
N TYR A 147 13.83 1.86 8.91
CA TYR A 147 13.17 2.77 9.84
C TYR A 147 13.37 4.20 9.36
N GLN A 148 12.27 4.91 9.13
CA GLN A 148 12.29 6.35 8.90
C GLN A 148 12.20 7.13 10.22
N SER A 149 11.51 6.58 11.21
CA SER A 149 11.47 7.08 12.60
C SER A 149 11.17 5.93 13.57
N LEU A 150 11.19 6.18 14.88
CA LEU A 150 10.83 5.17 15.89
C LEU A 150 9.41 4.59 15.70
N ASN A 151 8.52 5.34 15.06
CA ASN A 151 7.13 4.97 14.84
C ASN A 151 6.78 4.79 13.36
N GLN A 152 7.76 4.88 12.46
CA GLN A 152 7.54 4.81 11.01
C GLN A 152 8.56 3.90 10.35
N PHE A 153 8.06 2.88 9.68
CA PHE A 153 8.84 1.88 8.97
C PHE A 153 8.41 1.86 7.50
N VAL A 154 9.38 1.92 6.59
CA VAL A 154 9.13 2.03 5.16
C VAL A 154 9.59 0.75 4.49
N VAL A 155 8.73 0.21 3.62
CA VAL A 155 9.03 -0.91 2.73
C VAL A 155 8.97 -0.40 1.30
N GLU A 156 10.13 -0.34 0.65
CA GLU A 156 10.27 -0.02 -0.75
C GLU A 156 10.18 -1.29 -1.58
N ILE A 157 9.30 -1.30 -2.56
CA ILE A 157 9.06 -2.40 -3.48
C ILE A 157 9.44 -1.90 -4.88
N GLN A 158 10.52 -2.44 -5.43
CA GLN A 158 11.02 -2.08 -6.75
C GLN A 158 10.93 -3.28 -7.69
N GLN A 159 10.16 -3.15 -8.77
CA GLN A 159 10.02 -4.19 -9.78
C GLN A 159 11.08 -4.00 -10.87
N ALA A 160 11.95 -4.99 -11.05
CA ALA A 160 13.10 -4.88 -11.96
C ALA A 160 12.71 -4.58 -13.42
N GLU A 161 11.59 -5.13 -13.90
CA GLU A 161 11.15 -4.92 -15.28
C GLU A 161 10.41 -3.60 -15.50
N GLN A 162 9.64 -3.12 -14.52
CA GLN A 162 8.70 -2.01 -14.74
C GLN A 162 9.22 -0.65 -14.26
N ARG A 163 10.46 -0.58 -13.72
CA ARG A 163 11.05 0.61 -13.06
C ARG A 163 10.14 1.30 -12.03
N SER A 164 9.05 0.66 -11.65
CA SER A 164 8.03 1.18 -10.75
C SER A 164 8.50 0.95 -9.32
N LYS A 165 8.56 2.04 -8.55
CA LYS A 165 8.90 2.02 -7.13
C LYS A 165 7.65 2.35 -6.33
N MET A 166 7.17 1.39 -5.56
CA MET A 166 6.05 1.57 -4.64
C MET A 166 6.59 1.59 -3.22
N ASN A 167 6.20 2.57 -2.43
CA ASN A 167 6.56 2.62 -1.01
C ASN A 167 5.34 2.31 -0.16
N VAL A 168 5.48 1.36 0.73
CA VAL A 168 4.48 1.01 1.74
C VAL A 168 4.98 1.51 3.08
N ILE A 169 4.24 2.43 3.69
CA ILE A 169 4.61 3.02 4.97
C ILE A 169 3.74 2.40 6.05
N MET A 170 4.42 1.90 7.08
CA MET A 170 3.84 1.34 8.27
C MET A 170 4.04 2.28 9.44
N GLN A 171 3.00 2.48 10.24
CA GLN A 171 3.08 3.21 11.49
C GLN A 171 2.79 2.31 12.68
N ARG A 172 3.43 2.64 13.80
CA ARG A 172 3.26 1.96 15.06
C ARG A 172 2.00 2.46 15.78
N GLN A 173 1.08 1.56 16.08
CA GLN A 173 -0.11 1.79 16.90
C GLN A 173 0.01 0.92 18.16
N GLY A 174 0.49 1.50 19.27
CA GLY A 174 0.80 0.75 20.49
C GLY A 174 1.99 -0.19 20.30
N LEU A 175 1.74 -1.51 20.29
CA LEU A 175 2.74 -2.54 19.98
C LEU A 175 2.54 -3.16 18.60
N SER A 176 1.50 -2.77 17.86
CA SER A 176 1.23 -3.30 16.54
C SER A 176 1.72 -2.33 15.47
N TRP A 177 2.11 -2.87 14.33
CA TRP A 177 2.40 -2.08 13.14
C TRP A 177 1.26 -2.24 12.15
N LYS A 178 0.85 -1.15 11.52
CA LYS A 178 -0.16 -1.17 10.46
C LYS A 178 0.31 -0.37 9.26
N VAL A 179 -0.05 -0.82 8.07
CA VAL A 179 0.09 -0.06 6.83
C VAL A 179 -0.86 1.12 6.89
N THR A 180 -0.31 2.33 6.83
CA THR A 180 -1.09 3.57 6.85
C THR A 180 -1.02 4.33 5.53
N GLN A 181 -0.01 4.06 4.71
CA GLN A 181 0.16 4.74 3.42
C GLN A 181 0.70 3.78 2.37
N ILE A 182 0.20 3.92 1.15
CA ILE A 182 0.67 3.21 -0.04
C ILE A 182 0.95 4.29 -1.09
N GLN A 183 2.22 4.54 -1.34
CA GLN A 183 2.67 5.52 -2.31
C GLN A 183 2.81 4.86 -3.68
N LEU A 184 1.96 5.26 -4.61
CA LEU A 184 1.96 4.77 -5.97
C LEU A 184 2.99 5.55 -6.82
N PRO A 185 3.64 4.92 -7.81
CA PRO A 185 4.59 5.58 -8.70
C PRO A 185 3.87 6.48 -9.74
N MET A 186 3.09 7.46 -9.27
CA MET A 186 2.27 8.32 -10.12
C MET A 186 3.09 9.25 -11.03
N GLU A 187 4.38 9.46 -10.71
CA GLU A 187 5.28 10.29 -11.51
C GLU A 187 5.66 9.66 -12.86
N GLN A 188 5.42 8.35 -13.05
CA GLN A 188 5.70 7.65 -14.31
C GLN A 188 4.54 7.69 -15.31
N LEU A 189 3.41 8.33 -14.96
CA LEU A 189 2.24 8.51 -15.84
C LEU A 189 2.31 9.82 -16.64
N GLN A 190 3.52 10.30 -16.91
CA GLN A 190 3.82 11.47 -17.74
C GLN A 190 4.12 11.06 -19.17
#